data_AF-A0A2K3P8X5-F1
#
_entry.id   AF-A0A2K3P8X5-F1
#
_cell.length_a   1.000
_cell.length_b   1.000
_cell.length_c   1.000
_cell.angle_alpha   90.00
_cell.angle_beta   90.00
_cell.angle_gamma   90.00
#
_symmetry.space_group_name_H-M   'P 1'
#
loop_
_entity.id
_entity.type
_entity.pdbx_description
1 polymer ?
#
loop_
_entity_poly.entity_id
_entity_poly.type
_entity_poly.pdbx_seq_one_letter_code
_entity_poly.pdbx_strand_id
1 'polypeptide(L)'
;MLGGLKTNTYEGITDILKNQNGTFRFKGPWFTSFNFIITSKPHNLEHLLKTKFTNFPKGIYFRDTVSDLLGDGIFAADGETWKKQRKAASIELHSTKFRKSTNDSLVELVNNRLIPVLDSSLKKSVSIDLQDILLRLTFDNVCMIAFDVDPGCLQLHLPEIPFAVAFEDASEATFLRFITPACIWKAMRFVNLGMERKLKESIQKVDEFSENVIRARRKDISLEYDIDDDDDDDDDDDDDDDDDD
;
A
#
# COMPACT_ATOMS: atom_id res chain seq x y z
N MET A 1 -26.55 22.84 7.57
CA MET A 1 -26.42 22.24 6.22
C MET A 1 -24.98 21.78 5.98
N LEU A 2 -24.53 20.70 6.64
CA LEU A 2 -23.17 20.14 6.42
C LEU A 2 -23.15 18.59 6.44
N GLY A 3 -24.31 17.94 6.55
CA GLY A 3 -24.42 16.48 6.63
C GLY A 3 -24.68 15.76 5.29
N GLY A 4 -24.91 16.49 4.20
CA GLY A 4 -25.32 15.91 2.90
C GLY A 4 -24.20 15.69 1.88
N LEU A 5 -22.95 16.05 2.19
CA LEU A 5 -21.87 16.04 1.21
C LEU A 5 -21.14 14.70 1.05
N LYS A 6 -21.31 13.72 1.95
CA LYS A 6 -20.47 12.50 1.91
C LYS A 6 -20.85 11.50 0.82
N THR A 7 -22.04 11.54 0.24
CA THR A 7 -22.49 10.54 -0.76
C THR A 7 -22.56 11.03 -2.21
N ASN A 8 -22.39 12.34 -2.49
CA ASN A 8 -22.63 12.90 -3.82
C ASN A 8 -21.48 13.76 -4.40
N THR A 9 -20.26 13.59 -3.90
CA THR A 9 -19.12 14.34 -4.46
C THR A 9 -18.78 13.84 -5.88
N TYR A 10 -18.77 12.52 -6.07
CA TYR A 10 -18.45 11.91 -7.37
C TYR A 10 -19.52 12.19 -8.43
N GLU A 11 -20.81 12.05 -8.11
CA GLU A 11 -21.86 12.38 -9.09
C GLU A 11 -21.90 13.89 -9.35
N GLY A 12 -21.75 14.72 -8.32
CA GLY A 12 -21.62 16.17 -8.48
C GLY A 12 -20.47 16.60 -9.41
N ILE A 13 -19.26 16.06 -9.23
CA ILE A 13 -18.13 16.33 -10.15
C ILE A 13 -18.44 15.81 -11.56
N THR A 14 -19.06 14.63 -11.66
CA THR A 14 -19.43 14.02 -12.95
C THR A 14 -20.43 14.89 -13.72
N ASP A 15 -21.43 15.44 -13.04
CA ASP A 15 -22.44 16.29 -13.66
C ASP A 15 -21.85 17.64 -14.10
N ILE A 16 -20.95 18.22 -13.31
CA ILE A 16 -20.19 19.41 -13.74
C ILE A 16 -19.37 19.09 -14.98
N LEU A 17 -18.69 17.94 -15.02
CA LEU A 17 -17.91 17.52 -16.19
C LEU A 17 -18.80 17.35 -17.43
N LYS A 18 -19.97 16.73 -17.30
CA LYS A 18 -20.94 16.60 -18.42
C LYS A 18 -21.35 17.99 -18.93
N ASN A 19 -21.69 18.90 -18.02
CA ASN A 19 -22.17 20.25 -18.37
C ASN A 19 -21.06 21.16 -18.94
N GLN A 20 -19.81 20.95 -18.56
CA GLN A 20 -18.65 21.74 -18.99
C GLN A 20 -17.89 21.07 -20.15
N ASN A 21 -18.56 20.18 -20.89
CA ASN A 21 -17.97 19.46 -22.02
C ASN A 21 -16.65 18.75 -21.66
N GLY A 22 -16.57 18.12 -20.49
CA GLY A 22 -15.47 17.25 -20.05
C GLY A 22 -14.23 17.91 -19.45
N THR A 23 -14.16 19.24 -19.36
CA THR A 23 -13.05 19.92 -18.66
C THR A 23 -13.53 21.21 -18.01
N PHE A 24 -13.20 21.43 -16.74
CA PHE A 24 -13.46 22.71 -16.07
C PHE A 24 -12.33 23.11 -15.14
N ARG A 25 -12.27 24.41 -14.83
CA ARG A 25 -11.34 24.97 -13.85
C ARG A 25 -12.07 25.19 -12.54
N PHE A 26 -11.53 24.61 -11.47
CA PHE A 26 -11.98 24.86 -10.11
C PHE A 26 -11.01 25.84 -9.43
N LYS A 27 -11.55 26.90 -8.84
CA LYS A 27 -10.79 27.85 -8.00
C LYS A 27 -11.39 27.84 -6.60
N GLY A 28 -10.62 27.39 -5.63
CA GLY A 28 -10.98 27.40 -4.22
C GLY A 28 -10.86 28.79 -3.59
N PRO A 29 -11.15 28.90 -2.28
CA PRO A 29 -11.02 30.15 -1.53
C PRO A 29 -9.61 30.75 -1.66
N TRP A 30 -9.53 32.09 -1.65
CA TRP A 30 -8.30 32.85 -1.86
C TRP A 30 -7.15 32.53 -0.87
N PHE A 31 -7.48 32.05 0.33
CA PHE A 31 -6.50 31.64 1.34
C PHE A 31 -6.07 30.16 1.22
N THR A 32 -6.55 29.45 0.20
CA THR A 32 -6.20 28.05 -0.09
C THR A 32 -5.41 27.97 -1.40
N SER A 33 -4.49 27.02 -1.51
CA SER A 33 -3.82 26.69 -2.77
C SER A 33 -4.69 25.81 -3.69
N PHE A 34 -6.00 25.76 -3.46
CA PHE A 34 -6.92 24.76 -3.99
C PHE A 34 -7.42 25.16 -5.39
N ASN A 35 -6.52 25.17 -6.38
CA ASN A 35 -6.81 25.48 -7.78
C ASN A 35 -6.56 24.26 -8.65
N PHE A 36 -7.58 23.75 -9.33
CA PHE A 36 -7.47 22.55 -10.16
C PHE A 36 -8.01 22.77 -11.56
N ILE A 37 -7.45 22.01 -12.49
CA ILE A 37 -8.08 21.72 -13.78
C ILE A 37 -8.54 20.27 -13.68
N ILE A 38 -9.85 20.07 -13.78
CA ILE A 38 -10.46 18.74 -13.73
C ILE A 38 -10.88 18.40 -15.15
N THR A 39 -10.46 17.23 -15.64
CA THR A 39 -10.75 16.79 -16.99
C THR A 39 -11.09 15.30 -17.04
N SER A 40 -12.09 14.96 -17.86
CA SER A 40 -12.45 13.59 -18.23
C SER A 40 -12.22 13.32 -19.73
N LYS A 41 -11.55 14.22 -20.45
CA LYS A 41 -11.28 14.05 -21.88
C LYS A 41 -10.11 13.10 -22.12
N PRO A 42 -10.27 12.02 -22.90
CA PRO A 42 -9.21 11.04 -23.14
C PRO A 42 -7.93 11.65 -23.71
N HIS A 43 -8.02 12.60 -24.65
CA HIS A 43 -6.82 13.24 -25.22
C HIS A 43 -6.04 14.07 -24.19
N ASN A 44 -6.71 14.69 -23.21
CA ASN A 44 -6.03 15.39 -22.12
C ASN A 44 -5.33 14.39 -21.21
N LEU A 45 -6.00 13.28 -20.87
CA LEU A 45 -5.42 12.22 -20.04
C LEU A 45 -4.19 11.59 -20.71
N GLU A 46 -4.25 11.31 -22.02
CA GLU A 46 -3.09 10.83 -22.78
C GLU A 46 -1.95 11.86 -22.77
N HIS A 47 -2.27 13.14 -22.99
CA HIS A 47 -1.28 14.20 -22.95
C HIS A 47 -0.58 14.30 -21.59
N LEU A 48 -1.35 14.25 -20.50
CA LEU A 48 -0.88 14.37 -19.11
C LEU A 48 -0.09 13.13 -18.66
N LEU A 49 -0.62 11.93 -18.92
CA LEU A 49 -0.11 10.68 -18.32
C LEU A 49 0.87 9.93 -19.22
N LYS A 50 0.96 10.28 -20.52
CA LYS A 50 1.80 9.57 -21.49
C LYS A 50 2.66 10.52 -22.32
N THR A 51 2.07 11.41 -23.13
CA THR A 51 2.82 12.18 -24.13
C THR A 51 3.74 13.24 -23.54
N LYS A 52 3.29 13.95 -22.49
CA LYS A 52 4.02 15.03 -21.83
C LYS A 52 4.17 14.80 -20.33
N PHE A 53 4.24 13.54 -19.90
CA PHE A 53 4.31 13.15 -18.49
C PHE A 53 5.35 13.94 -17.67
N THR A 54 6.55 14.15 -18.22
CA THR A 54 7.64 14.89 -17.55
C THR A 54 7.30 16.36 -17.26
N ASN A 55 6.32 16.94 -17.95
CA ASN A 55 5.89 18.32 -17.75
C ASN A 55 4.87 18.46 -16.61
N PHE A 56 4.38 17.35 -16.06
CA PHE A 56 3.36 17.33 -15.01
C PHE A 56 3.85 16.54 -13.78
N PRO A 57 4.89 17.04 -13.08
CA PRO A 57 5.29 16.44 -11.82
C PRO A 57 4.17 16.59 -10.78
N LYS A 58 4.11 15.68 -9.80
CA LYS A 58 3.19 15.81 -8.65
C LYS A 58 3.49 17.09 -7.87
N GLY A 59 4.79 17.41 -7.75
CA GLY A 59 5.28 18.67 -7.21
C GLY A 59 5.44 18.66 -5.69
N ILE A 60 6.12 19.70 -5.21
CA ILE A 60 6.53 19.83 -3.80
C ILE A 60 5.32 19.84 -2.86
N TYR A 61 4.21 20.49 -3.26
CA TYR A 61 3.00 20.53 -2.45
C TYR A 61 2.43 19.12 -2.21
N PHE A 62 2.34 18.30 -3.25
CA PHE A 62 1.85 16.93 -3.13
C PHE A 62 2.79 16.12 -2.23
N ARG A 63 4.10 16.18 -2.50
CA ARG A 63 5.11 15.46 -1.71
C ARG A 63 5.08 15.85 -0.23
N ASP A 64 5.04 17.14 0.10
CA ASP A 64 4.95 17.65 1.49
C ASP A 64 3.67 17.21 2.20
N THR A 65 2.58 17.04 1.44
CA THR A 65 1.29 16.62 1.99
C THR A 65 1.28 15.14 2.36
N VAL A 66 1.85 14.29 1.50
CA VAL A 66 1.81 12.82 1.62
C VAL A 66 3.05 12.21 2.25
N SER A 67 4.12 12.98 2.46
CA SER A 67 5.44 12.47 2.87
C SER A 67 5.41 11.70 4.18
N ASP A 68 4.58 12.12 5.14
CA ASP A 68 4.51 11.43 6.43
C ASP A 68 3.93 10.01 6.30
N LEU A 69 3.10 9.73 5.28
CA LEU A 69 2.50 8.40 5.05
C LEU A 69 3.24 7.59 3.97
N LEU A 70 3.65 8.24 2.86
CA LEU A 70 4.21 7.57 1.69
C LEU A 70 5.74 7.72 1.56
N GLY A 71 6.35 8.52 2.43
CA GLY A 71 7.77 8.83 2.39
C GLY A 71 8.21 9.38 1.03
N ASP A 72 9.40 8.94 0.60
CA ASP A 72 9.97 9.21 -0.72
C ASP A 72 9.81 8.02 -1.68
N GLY A 73 8.80 7.19 -1.43
CA GLY A 73 8.49 6.02 -2.25
C GLY A 73 7.98 6.38 -3.65
N ILE A 74 7.81 5.35 -4.48
CA ILE A 74 7.39 5.46 -5.89
C ILE A 74 6.10 6.26 -6.10
N PHE A 75 5.22 6.35 -5.10
CA PHE A 75 3.97 7.12 -5.20
C PHE A 75 4.16 8.62 -4.95
N ALA A 76 5.16 9.01 -4.16
CA ALA A 76 5.45 10.41 -3.80
C ALA A 76 6.60 11.02 -4.62
N ALA A 77 7.50 10.19 -5.15
CA ALA A 77 8.65 10.63 -5.92
C ALA A 77 8.27 11.22 -7.30
N ASP A 78 9.11 12.13 -7.79
CA ASP A 78 9.06 12.73 -9.13
C ASP A 78 10.40 12.50 -9.88
N GLY A 79 10.39 12.74 -11.20
CA GLY A 79 11.60 12.81 -12.01
C GLY A 79 12.42 11.50 -12.05
N GLU A 80 13.74 11.64 -11.96
CA GLU A 80 14.67 10.50 -12.08
C GLU A 80 14.55 9.49 -10.93
N THR A 81 14.28 9.95 -9.71
CA THR A 81 14.05 9.06 -8.55
C THR A 81 12.85 8.15 -8.81
N TRP A 82 11.73 8.72 -9.26
CA TRP A 82 10.55 7.95 -9.65
C TRP A 82 10.84 6.97 -10.79
N LYS A 83 11.56 7.41 -11.85
CA LYS A 83 11.91 6.54 -12.97
C LYS A 83 12.73 5.33 -12.53
N LYS A 84 13.73 5.53 -11.67
CA LYS A 84 14.57 4.46 -11.13
C LYS A 84 13.75 3.46 -10.32
N GLN A 85 12.97 3.95 -9.35
CA GLN A 85 12.10 3.11 -8.51
C GLN A 85 11.08 2.35 -9.36
N ARG A 86 10.42 3.01 -10.33
CA ARG A 86 9.46 2.39 -11.23
C ARG A 86 10.09 1.34 -12.13
N LYS A 87 11.28 1.60 -12.67
CA LYS A 87 11.98 0.63 -13.52
C LYS A 87 12.31 -0.63 -12.72
N ALA A 88 12.85 -0.50 -11.51
CA ALA A 88 13.14 -1.63 -10.64
C ALA A 88 11.87 -2.43 -10.31
N ALA A 89 10.82 -1.76 -9.81
CA ALA A 89 9.55 -2.41 -9.51
C ALA A 89 8.93 -3.09 -10.74
N SER A 90 8.98 -2.46 -11.91
CA SER A 90 8.42 -3.05 -13.14
C SER A 90 9.17 -4.31 -13.56
N ILE A 91 10.49 -4.38 -13.38
CA ILE A 91 11.26 -5.57 -13.74
C ILE A 91 10.86 -6.74 -12.84
N GLU A 92 10.83 -6.51 -11.52
CA GLU A 92 10.48 -7.57 -10.56
C GLU A 92 9.06 -8.07 -10.74
N LEU A 93 8.09 -7.16 -10.82
CA LEU A 93 6.66 -7.51 -10.95
C LEU A 93 6.32 -8.23 -12.27
N HIS A 94 7.10 -8.01 -13.33
CA HIS A 94 6.89 -8.69 -14.63
C HIS A 94 7.70 -9.98 -14.76
N SER A 95 8.55 -10.31 -13.79
CA SER A 95 9.31 -11.56 -13.83
C SER A 95 8.38 -12.77 -13.78
N THR A 96 8.74 -13.82 -14.50
CA THR A 96 7.99 -15.09 -14.50
C THR A 96 7.97 -15.73 -13.11
N LYS A 97 9.07 -15.61 -12.37
CA LYS A 97 9.21 -16.08 -10.98
C LYS A 97 8.19 -15.40 -10.07
N PHE A 98 8.13 -14.06 -10.10
CA PHE A 98 7.18 -13.30 -9.28
C PHE A 98 5.73 -13.64 -9.60
N ARG A 99 5.38 -13.72 -10.90
CA ARG A 99 4.01 -14.06 -11.33
C ARG A 99 3.60 -15.47 -10.91
N LYS A 100 4.52 -16.44 -10.99
CA LYS A 100 4.27 -17.81 -10.55
C LYS A 100 4.06 -17.86 -9.04
N SER A 101 5.00 -17.29 -8.26
CA SER A 101 4.89 -17.21 -6.80
C SER A 101 3.59 -16.52 -6.36
N THR A 102 3.22 -15.40 -6.98
CA THR A 102 1.95 -14.72 -6.73
C THR A 102 0.74 -15.62 -6.94
N ASN A 103 0.73 -16.40 -8.02
CA ASN A 103 -0.37 -17.31 -8.31
C ASN A 103 -0.43 -18.46 -7.30
N ASP A 104 0.71 -19.04 -6.97
CA ASP A 104 0.81 -20.17 -6.04
C ASP A 104 0.37 -19.74 -4.62
N SER A 105 0.87 -18.60 -4.12
CA SER A 105 0.45 -18.01 -2.84
C SER A 105 -1.05 -17.69 -2.81
N LEU A 106 -1.61 -17.16 -3.90
CA LEU A 106 -3.04 -16.85 -3.96
C LEU A 106 -3.90 -18.12 -3.93
N VAL A 107 -3.51 -19.16 -4.66
CA VAL A 107 -4.22 -20.46 -4.65
C VAL A 107 -4.18 -21.06 -3.25
N GLU A 108 -3.04 -20.99 -2.57
CA GLU A 108 -2.90 -21.45 -1.19
C GLU A 108 -3.84 -20.69 -0.24
N LEU A 109 -3.80 -19.35 -0.25
CA LEU A 109 -4.65 -18.50 0.58
C LEU A 109 -6.14 -18.78 0.34
N VAL A 110 -6.55 -18.96 -0.91
CA VAL A 110 -7.95 -19.25 -1.24
C VAL A 110 -8.40 -20.59 -0.64
N ASN A 111 -7.60 -21.65 -0.84
CA ASN A 111 -7.96 -22.99 -0.37
C ASN A 111 -7.89 -23.12 1.15
N ASN A 112 -6.86 -22.53 1.77
CA ASN A 112 -6.57 -22.74 3.19
C ASN A 112 -7.23 -21.69 4.11
N ARG A 113 -7.63 -20.52 3.58
CA ARG A 113 -8.20 -19.43 4.38
C ARG A 113 -9.59 -19.02 3.91
N LEU A 114 -9.73 -18.57 2.65
CA LEU A 114 -10.99 -18.00 2.15
C LEU A 114 -12.12 -19.03 2.16
N ILE A 115 -11.92 -20.21 1.54
CA ILE A 115 -12.94 -21.26 1.48
C ILE A 115 -13.39 -21.69 2.88
N PRO A 116 -12.48 -21.97 3.85
CA PRO A 116 -12.86 -22.28 5.23
C PRO A 116 -13.67 -21.18 5.93
N VAL A 117 -13.33 -19.90 5.73
CA VAL A 117 -14.09 -18.77 6.31
C VAL A 117 -15.51 -18.72 5.74
N LEU A 118 -15.65 -18.88 4.42
CA LEU A 118 -16.95 -18.91 3.75
C LEU A 118 -17.80 -20.12 4.21
N ASP A 119 -17.20 -21.32 4.26
CA ASP A 119 -17.87 -22.55 4.70
C ASP A 119 -18.31 -22.48 6.16
N SER A 120 -17.48 -21.92 7.05
CA SER A 120 -17.84 -21.70 8.46
C SER A 120 -19.03 -20.74 8.59
N SER A 121 -19.06 -19.68 7.77
CA SER A 121 -20.13 -18.69 7.77
C SER A 121 -21.44 -19.26 7.27
N LEU A 122 -21.40 -20.10 6.22
CA LEU A 122 -22.55 -20.86 5.73
C LEU A 122 -23.11 -21.81 6.80
N LYS A 123 -22.23 -22.59 7.45
CA LYS A 123 -22.62 -23.52 8.53
C LYS A 123 -23.26 -22.82 9.72
N LYS A 124 -22.77 -21.63 10.08
CA LYS A 124 -23.32 -20.81 11.18
C LYS A 124 -24.50 -19.94 10.75
N SER A 125 -24.81 -19.87 9.45
CA SER A 125 -25.81 -18.97 8.87
C SER A 125 -25.60 -17.50 9.28
N VAL A 126 -24.34 -17.06 9.28
CA VAL A 126 -23.95 -15.69 9.64
C VAL A 126 -23.66 -14.90 8.37
N SER A 127 -24.18 -13.68 8.28
CA SER A 127 -23.83 -12.75 7.21
C SER A 127 -22.40 -12.25 7.39
N ILE A 128 -21.63 -12.23 6.31
CA ILE A 128 -20.27 -11.70 6.27
C ILE A 128 -20.20 -10.49 5.35
N ASP A 129 -19.29 -9.57 5.65
CA ASP A 129 -18.96 -8.47 4.77
C ASP A 129 -17.88 -8.90 3.77
N LEU A 130 -18.27 -9.08 2.51
CA LEU A 130 -17.37 -9.48 1.44
C LEU A 130 -16.26 -8.44 1.17
N GLN A 131 -16.51 -7.16 1.45
CA GLN A 131 -15.50 -6.11 1.29
C GLN A 131 -14.35 -6.30 2.28
N ASP A 132 -14.68 -6.55 3.56
CA ASP A 132 -13.70 -6.84 4.61
C ASP A 132 -12.93 -8.14 4.33
N ILE A 133 -13.62 -9.20 3.89
CA ILE A 133 -12.99 -10.48 3.54
C ILE A 133 -12.01 -10.34 2.37
N LEU A 134 -12.37 -9.61 1.32
CA LEU A 134 -11.49 -9.40 0.17
C LEU A 134 -10.33 -8.45 0.50
N LEU A 135 -10.55 -7.46 1.38
CA LEU A 135 -9.48 -6.63 1.91
C LEU A 135 -8.44 -7.48 2.66
N ARG A 136 -8.90 -8.37 3.54
CA ARG A 136 -8.03 -9.31 4.28
C ARG A 136 -7.25 -10.23 3.35
N LEU A 137 -7.93 -10.85 2.38
CA LEU A 137 -7.31 -11.71 1.38
C LEU A 137 -6.21 -10.98 0.60
N THR A 138 -6.52 -9.77 0.11
CA THR A 138 -5.56 -8.99 -0.69
C THR A 138 -4.39 -8.51 0.16
N PHE A 139 -4.63 -8.18 1.43
CA PHE A 139 -3.59 -7.79 2.36
C PHE A 139 -2.62 -8.94 2.68
N ASP A 140 -3.13 -10.11 3.07
CA ASP A 140 -2.34 -11.31 3.30
C ASP A 140 -1.51 -11.66 2.06
N ASN A 141 -2.14 -11.66 0.88
CA ASN A 141 -1.47 -11.94 -0.38
C ASN A 141 -0.34 -10.95 -0.70
N VAL A 142 -0.56 -9.65 -0.49
CA VAL A 142 0.49 -8.63 -0.71
C VAL A 142 1.64 -8.81 0.28
N CYS A 143 1.36 -9.08 1.56
CA CYS A 143 2.41 -9.32 2.56
C CYS A 143 3.25 -10.56 2.27
N MET A 144 2.61 -11.66 1.86
CA MET A 144 3.32 -12.87 1.43
C MET A 144 4.19 -12.60 0.21
N ILE A 145 3.66 -11.92 -0.81
CA ILE A 145 4.41 -11.68 -2.04
C ILE A 145 5.55 -10.67 -1.86
N ALA A 146 5.32 -9.61 -1.09
CA ALA A 146 6.27 -8.51 -0.95
C ALA A 146 7.33 -8.74 0.14
N PHE A 147 6.97 -9.48 1.19
CA PHE A 147 7.82 -9.65 2.37
C PHE A 147 8.03 -11.10 2.78
N ASP A 148 7.37 -12.06 2.11
CA ASP A 148 7.41 -13.49 2.44
C ASP A 148 7.00 -13.78 3.88
N VAL A 149 5.99 -13.03 4.36
CA VAL A 149 5.41 -13.14 5.71
C VAL A 149 3.90 -13.30 5.57
N ASP A 150 3.31 -14.29 6.25
CA ASP A 150 1.86 -14.43 6.42
C ASP A 150 1.40 -13.63 7.67
N PRO A 151 0.72 -12.47 7.49
CA PRO A 151 0.20 -11.72 8.63
C PRO A 151 -1.07 -12.36 9.22
N GLY A 152 -1.69 -13.31 8.54
CA GLY A 152 -2.81 -14.09 9.05
C GLY A 152 -4.07 -13.28 9.31
N CYS A 153 -4.36 -12.26 8.51
CA CYS A 153 -5.54 -11.41 8.72
C CYS A 153 -6.84 -12.11 8.29
N LEU A 154 -6.78 -13.05 7.33
CA LEU A 154 -7.90 -13.86 6.91
C LEU A 154 -7.94 -15.20 7.66
N GLN A 155 -8.50 -15.20 8.86
CA GLN A 155 -8.69 -16.41 9.68
C GLN A 155 -10.14 -16.57 10.14
N LEU A 156 -10.49 -17.77 10.61
CA LEU A 156 -11.84 -18.14 11.06
C LEU A 156 -12.44 -17.19 12.12
N HIS A 157 -11.60 -16.55 12.93
CA HIS A 157 -12.01 -15.61 13.98
C HIS A 157 -11.94 -14.13 13.55
N LEU A 158 -11.51 -13.86 12.31
CA LEU A 158 -11.37 -12.53 11.71
C LEU A 158 -10.75 -11.52 12.67
N PRO A 159 -9.46 -11.68 13.05
CA PRO A 159 -8.82 -10.79 14.00
C PRO A 159 -8.92 -9.34 13.53
N GLU A 160 -9.01 -8.38 14.45
CA GLU A 160 -8.92 -6.97 14.05
C GLU A 160 -7.56 -6.75 13.35
N ILE A 161 -7.52 -5.90 12.32
CA ILE A 161 -6.28 -5.58 11.59
C ILE A 161 -5.87 -4.16 12.00
N PRO A 162 -5.03 -3.99 13.05
CA PRO A 162 -4.58 -2.66 13.47
C PRO A 162 -3.96 -1.87 12.33
N PHE A 163 -3.26 -2.56 11.42
CA PHE A 163 -2.69 -1.94 10.22
C PHE A 163 -3.75 -1.35 9.29
N ALA A 164 -4.79 -2.10 8.92
CA ALA A 164 -5.78 -1.64 7.94
C ALA A 164 -6.54 -0.41 8.46
N VAL A 165 -6.96 -0.45 9.73
CA VAL A 165 -7.63 0.69 10.38
C VAL A 165 -6.69 1.89 10.48
N ALA A 166 -5.44 1.67 10.90
CA ALA A 166 -4.46 2.75 10.99
C ALA A 166 -4.14 3.36 9.61
N PHE A 167 -4.00 2.53 8.58
CA PHE A 167 -3.72 2.97 7.22
C PHE A 167 -4.89 3.75 6.62
N GLU A 168 -6.13 3.31 6.84
CA GLU A 168 -7.33 4.03 6.42
C GLU A 168 -7.44 5.39 7.12
N ASP A 169 -7.24 5.41 8.45
CA ASP A 169 -7.23 6.63 9.25
C ASP A 169 -6.13 7.61 8.80
N ALA A 170 -4.94 7.10 8.52
CA ALA A 170 -3.83 7.90 8.02
C ALA A 170 -4.11 8.43 6.61
N SER A 171 -4.75 7.63 5.75
CA SER A 171 -5.15 8.02 4.40
C SER A 171 -6.23 9.11 4.43
N GLU A 172 -7.25 8.98 5.28
CA GLU A 172 -8.28 10.00 5.47
C GLU A 172 -7.67 11.31 5.99
N ALA A 173 -6.84 11.25 7.02
CA ALA A 173 -6.19 12.44 7.58
C ALA A 173 -5.23 13.11 6.58
N THR A 174 -4.49 12.32 5.81
CA THR A 174 -3.64 12.83 4.72
C THR A 174 -4.47 13.48 3.61
N PHE A 175 -5.62 12.88 3.25
CA PHE A 175 -6.53 13.48 2.28
C PHE A 175 -7.08 14.83 2.75
N LEU A 176 -7.42 14.94 4.03
CA LEU A 176 -7.91 16.18 4.63
C LEU A 176 -6.87 17.32 4.61
N ARG A 177 -5.56 17.02 4.55
CA ARG A 177 -4.53 18.04 4.35
C ARG A 177 -4.63 18.72 2.98
N PHE A 178 -5.14 18.04 1.94
CA PHE A 178 -5.32 18.64 0.62
C PHE A 178 -6.39 19.73 0.61
N ILE A 179 -7.39 19.63 1.49
CA ILE A 179 -8.49 20.60 1.59
C ILE A 179 -8.29 21.64 2.69
N THR A 180 -7.35 21.40 3.60
CA THR A 180 -7.03 22.30 4.72
C THR A 180 -5.91 23.27 4.31
N PRO A 181 -6.03 24.59 4.57
CA PRO A 181 -4.94 25.53 4.29
C PRO A 181 -3.61 25.11 4.92
N ALA A 182 -2.51 25.27 4.19
CA ALA A 182 -1.20 24.78 4.60
C ALA A 182 -0.73 25.34 5.96
N CYS A 183 -1.02 26.60 6.25
CA CYS A 183 -0.70 27.20 7.55
C CYS A 183 -1.46 26.54 8.70
N ILE A 184 -2.72 26.13 8.48
CA ILE A 184 -3.59 25.57 9.51
C ILE A 184 -3.15 24.15 9.85
N TRP A 185 -3.02 23.25 8.87
CA TRP A 185 -2.64 21.88 9.19
C TRP A 185 -1.19 21.79 9.70
N LYS A 186 -0.27 22.64 9.22
CA LYS A 186 1.10 22.71 9.77
C LYS A 186 1.10 23.24 11.21
N ALA A 187 0.22 24.18 11.55
CA ALA A 187 0.05 24.61 12.93
C ALA A 187 -0.54 23.48 13.80
N MET A 188 -1.57 22.77 13.34
CA MET A 188 -2.14 21.61 14.03
C MET A 188 -1.09 20.51 14.26
N ARG A 189 -0.21 20.27 13.29
CA ARG A 189 0.93 19.35 13.39
C ARG A 189 1.92 19.81 14.46
N PHE A 190 2.25 21.10 14.49
CA PHE A 190 3.17 21.67 15.48
C PHE A 190 2.65 21.53 16.92
N VAL A 191 1.35 21.77 17.13
CA VAL A 191 0.72 21.64 18.47
C VAL A 191 0.23 20.22 18.78
N ASN A 192 0.38 19.28 17.83
CA ASN A 192 -0.09 17.90 17.92
C ASN A 192 -1.58 17.77 18.32
N LEU A 193 -2.47 18.43 17.57
CA LEU A 193 -3.92 18.45 17.85
C LEU A 193 -4.77 17.91 16.71
N GLY A 194 -5.95 17.42 17.07
CA GLY A 194 -7.00 17.03 16.13
C GLY A 194 -6.56 15.93 15.17
N MET A 195 -6.82 16.14 13.88
CA MET A 195 -6.52 15.19 12.80
C MET A 195 -5.02 14.91 12.62
N GLU A 196 -4.15 15.87 12.94
CA GLU A 196 -2.70 15.68 12.82
C GLU A 196 -2.15 14.77 13.93
N ARG A 197 -2.73 14.82 15.13
CA ARG A 197 -2.43 13.87 16.20
C ARG A 197 -2.87 12.46 15.81
N LYS A 198 -4.10 12.31 15.30
CA LYS A 198 -4.63 11.03 14.83
C LYS A 198 -3.73 10.45 13.73
N LEU A 199 -3.33 11.27 12.76
CA LEU A 199 -2.41 10.88 11.69
C LEU A 199 -1.08 10.38 12.24
N LYS A 200 -0.48 11.09 13.20
CA LYS A 200 0.78 10.68 13.83
C LYS A 200 0.65 9.32 14.53
N GLU A 201 -0.41 9.11 15.32
CA GLU A 201 -0.68 7.85 16.02
C GLU A 201 -0.92 6.70 15.04
N SER A 202 -1.65 6.96 13.94
CA SER A 202 -1.90 5.98 12.89
C SER A 202 -0.63 5.61 12.13
N ILE A 203 0.20 6.59 11.76
CA ILE A 203 1.51 6.32 11.12
C ILE A 203 2.38 5.45 12.02
N GLN A 204 2.42 5.72 13.33
CA GLN A 204 3.19 4.90 14.25
C GLN A 204 2.78 3.42 14.23
N LYS A 205 1.48 3.12 14.13
CA LYS A 205 0.99 1.74 14.00
C LYS A 205 1.35 1.09 12.65
N VAL A 206 1.31 1.88 11.58
CA VAL A 206 1.71 1.45 10.22
C VAL A 206 3.21 1.13 10.19
N ASP A 207 4.03 1.98 10.80
CA ASP A 207 5.48 1.79 10.91
C ASP A 207 5.80 0.57 11.78
N GLU A 208 5.17 0.42 12.94
CA GLU A 208 5.35 -0.74 13.82
C GLU A 208 5.04 -2.05 13.11
N PHE A 209 3.94 -2.12 12.36
CA PHE A 209 3.60 -3.29 11.56
C PHE A 209 4.66 -3.55 10.48
N SER A 210 5.09 -2.52 9.75
CA SER A 210 6.10 -2.64 8.70
C SER A 210 7.44 -3.13 9.27
N GLU A 211 7.87 -2.59 10.41
CA GLU A 211 9.08 -3.01 11.12
C GLU A 211 8.97 -4.46 11.61
N ASN A 212 7.79 -4.90 12.08
CA ASN A 212 7.56 -6.28 12.49
C ASN A 212 7.73 -7.25 11.32
N VAL A 213 7.14 -6.92 10.17
CA VAL A 213 7.25 -7.73 8.94
C VAL A 213 8.69 -7.77 8.45
N ILE A 214 9.39 -6.64 8.40
CA ILE A 214 10.80 -6.57 7.99
C ILE A 214 11.67 -7.39 8.95
N ARG A 215 11.43 -7.29 10.26
CA ARG A 215 12.17 -8.01 11.29
C ARG A 215 11.93 -9.51 11.24
N ALA A 216 10.70 -9.96 10.99
CA ALA A 216 10.39 -11.37 10.77
C ALA A 216 11.20 -11.90 9.58
N ARG A 217 11.13 -11.22 8.43
CA ARG A 217 11.87 -11.63 7.24
C ARG A 217 13.38 -11.69 7.44
N ARG A 218 13.96 -10.73 8.17
CA ARG A 218 15.40 -10.72 8.47
C ARG A 218 15.82 -11.90 9.34
N LYS A 219 14.96 -12.35 10.26
CA LYS A 219 15.24 -13.52 11.10
C LYS A 219 15.19 -14.82 10.31
N ASP A 220 14.21 -14.95 9.40
CA ASP A 220 14.10 -16.13 8.55
C ASP A 220 15.34 -16.26 7.66
N ILE A 221 15.81 -15.15 7.09
CA ILE A 221 17.05 -15.13 6.30
C ILE A 221 18.26 -15.51 7.15
N SER A 222 18.40 -15.00 8.39
CA SER A 222 19.56 -15.38 9.23
C SER A 222 19.55 -16.86 9.62
N LEU A 223 18.36 -17.43 9.87
CA LEU A 223 18.24 -18.86 10.18
C LEU A 223 18.56 -19.75 8.98
N GLU A 224 18.26 -19.30 7.76
CA GLU A 224 18.63 -20.00 6.52
C GLU A 224 20.16 -20.06 6.37
N TYR A 225 20.88 -18.97 6.71
CA TYR A 225 22.34 -18.94 6.71
C TYR A 225 22.98 -19.79 7.81
N ASP A 226 22.40 -19.84 9.02
CA ASP A 226 22.95 -20.65 10.13
C ASP A 226 22.80 -22.17 9.87
N ILE A 227 21.89 -22.60 8.98
CA ILE A 227 21.69 -24.01 8.62
C ILE A 227 22.66 -24.44 7.51
N ASP A 228 22.96 -23.56 6.55
CA ASP A 228 23.88 -23.87 5.45
C ASP A 228 25.35 -24.01 5.92
N ASP A 229 25.74 -23.40 7.06
CA ASP A 229 27.10 -23.52 7.62
C ASP A 229 27.32 -24.81 8.45
N ASP A 230 26.26 -25.51 8.90
CA ASP A 230 26.36 -26.74 9.71
C ASP A 230 26.43 -28.04 8.86
N ASP A 231 26.15 -27.98 7.55
CA ASP A 231 26.16 -29.14 6.63
C ASP A 231 27.52 -29.37 5.92
N ASP A 232 28.53 -28.51 6.13
CA ASP A 232 29.86 -28.59 5.46
C ASP A 232 30.97 -29.25 6.31
N ASP A 233 30.67 -29.79 7.51
CA ASP A 233 31.68 -30.31 8.47
C ASP A 233 31.74 -31.86 8.61
N ASP A 234 31.05 -32.64 7.77
CA ASP A 234 30.90 -34.12 7.97
C ASP A 234 31.58 -35.02 6.91
N ASP A 235 32.47 -34.52 6.04
CA ASP A 235 33.23 -35.34 5.07
C ASP A 235 34.75 -35.09 5.16
N ASP A 236 35.42 -35.65 6.18
CA ASP A 236 36.87 -35.92 6.14
C ASP A 236 37.25 -36.90 7.27
N ASP A 237 36.97 -38.19 7.08
CA ASP A 237 37.69 -39.30 7.72
C ASP A 237 37.25 -40.61 7.04
N ASP A 238 38.01 -41.07 6.05
CA ASP A 238 38.33 -42.48 5.78
C ASP A 238 38.89 -42.60 4.35
N ASP A 239 40.19 -42.90 4.26
CA ASP A 239 40.81 -43.86 3.32
C ASP A 239 42.28 -43.49 3.06
N ASP A 240 43.18 -44.04 3.88
CA ASP A 240 44.58 -44.27 3.50
C ASP A 240 45.02 -45.60 4.15
N ASP A 241 44.45 -46.70 3.65
CA ASP A 241 45.00 -48.04 3.82
C ASP A 241 45.43 -48.59 2.45
N ASP A 242 46.71 -49.01 2.42
CA ASP A 242 47.30 -50.05 1.61
C ASP A 242 47.40 -49.89 0.08
N ASP A 243 48.65 -49.78 -0.40
CA ASP A 243 49.18 -50.73 -1.39
C ASP A 243 50.73 -50.74 -1.36
N ASP A 244 51.27 -51.74 -0.67
CA ASP A 244 52.63 -52.27 -0.79
C ASP A 244 52.66 -53.37 -1.89
N ASP A 245 53.78 -53.41 -2.63
CA ASP A 245 54.26 -54.37 -3.66
C ASP A 245 53.74 -54.31 -5.12
#